data_AF-A0A8D8ADY4-F1
#
_entry.id   AF-A0A8D8ADY4-F1
#
_cell.length_a   1.000
_cell.length_b   1.000
_cell.length_c   1.000
_cell.angle_alpha   90.00
_cell.angle_beta   90.00
_cell.angle_gamma   90.00
#
_symmetry.space_group_name_H-M   'P 1'
#
loop_
_entity.id
_entity.type
_entity.pdbx_description
1 polymer ?
#
loop_
_entity_poly.entity_id
_entity_poly.type
_entity_poly.pdbx_seq_one_letter_code
_entity_poly.pdbx_strand_id
1 'polypeptide(L)'
;QKGLYAHYSVHPEYHNFKCDQCPSGFFNKTRLNIHKKAFHVSKDDYLECNICNMRYKNQQVLRYHQKLHAIRAYCCEFCGKSYETRERLGAHQYNKHAIQDTLPYKCSFPQCDKSFLYNYQLKSHEQCHMNKKSPLYAQRDPE
;
A
#
# COMPACT_ATOMS: atom_id res chain seq x y z
N GLN A 1 -29.57 -11.46 -28.09
CA GLN A 1 -28.19 -11.90 -27.76
C GLN A 1 -27.71 -11.51 -26.35
N LYS A 2 -27.91 -10.27 -25.84
CA LYS A 2 -27.39 -9.88 -24.50
C LYS A 2 -27.89 -10.72 -23.31
N GLY A 3 -29.13 -11.23 -23.34
CA GLY A 3 -29.69 -12.04 -22.25
C GLY A 3 -29.14 -13.48 -22.16
N LEU A 4 -28.75 -14.07 -23.30
CA LEU A 4 -28.26 -15.45 -23.36
C LEU A 4 -26.90 -15.60 -22.65
N TYR A 5 -26.03 -14.60 -22.77
CA TYR A 5 -24.72 -14.59 -22.10
C TYR A 5 -24.83 -14.43 -20.59
N ALA A 6 -25.82 -13.67 -20.11
CA ALA A 6 -26.10 -13.56 -18.68
C ALA A 6 -26.66 -14.89 -18.13
N HIS A 7 -27.54 -15.55 -18.89
CA HIS A 7 -28.07 -16.87 -18.56
C HIS A 7 -26.96 -17.93 -18.42
N TYR A 8 -26.02 -18.03 -19.37
CA TYR A 8 -24.91 -19.00 -19.23
C TYR A 8 -23.92 -18.71 -18.10
N SER A 9 -23.98 -17.51 -17.50
CA SER A 9 -23.11 -17.17 -16.38
C SER A 9 -23.52 -17.86 -15.06
N VAL A 10 -24.76 -18.37 -14.97
CA VAL A 10 -25.27 -19.07 -13.77
C VAL A 10 -25.20 -20.59 -13.88
N HIS A 11 -24.78 -21.12 -15.04
CA HIS A 11 -24.75 -22.55 -15.35
C HIS A 11 -23.28 -23.03 -15.52
N PRO A 12 -22.71 -23.71 -14.51
CA PRO A 12 -21.30 -24.16 -14.53
C PRO A 12 -20.94 -25.08 -15.70
N GLU A 13 -21.89 -25.83 -16.22
CA GLU A 13 -21.75 -26.74 -17.36
C GLU A 13 -21.39 -26.02 -18.67
N TYR A 14 -21.69 -24.72 -18.80
CA TYR A 14 -21.29 -23.93 -19.96
C TYR A 14 -19.94 -23.21 -19.76
N HIS A 15 -19.28 -23.37 -18.60
CA HIS A 15 -17.98 -22.78 -18.32
C HIS A 15 -16.81 -23.54 -18.95
N ASN A 16 -16.82 -23.60 -20.28
CA ASN A 16 -15.85 -24.31 -21.10
C ASN A 16 -14.45 -23.66 -21.14
N PHE A 17 -14.32 -22.41 -20.69
CA PHE A 17 -13.05 -21.69 -20.67
C PHE A 17 -12.52 -21.58 -19.25
N LYS A 18 -11.56 -22.43 -18.88
CA LYS A 18 -10.97 -22.47 -17.54
C LYS A 18 -9.79 -21.50 -17.40
N CYS A 19 -9.64 -20.93 -16.22
CA CYS A 19 -8.41 -20.24 -15.85
C CYS A 19 -7.32 -21.28 -15.56
N ASP A 20 -6.10 -20.98 -15.99
CA ASP A 20 -4.89 -21.77 -15.74
C ASP A 20 -4.23 -21.44 -14.39
N GLN A 21 -4.61 -20.32 -13.78
CA GLN A 21 -4.02 -19.82 -12.53
C GLN A 21 -4.96 -19.93 -11.33
N CYS A 22 -6.21 -20.36 -11.53
CA CYS A 22 -7.16 -20.62 -10.45
C CYS A 22 -8.29 -21.56 -10.90
N PRO A 23 -9.13 -22.08 -9.97
CA PRO A 23 -10.24 -22.96 -10.31
C PRO A 23 -11.40 -22.32 -11.10
N SER A 24 -11.36 -21.01 -11.39
CA SER A 24 -12.46 -20.29 -12.04
C SER A 24 -12.65 -20.72 -13.51
N GLY A 25 -13.92 -20.85 -13.92
CA GLY A 25 -14.32 -21.13 -15.30
C GLY A 25 -15.31 -20.11 -15.84
N PHE A 26 -15.32 -19.93 -17.16
CA PHE A 26 -16.09 -18.90 -17.86
C PHE A 26 -16.73 -19.46 -19.13
N PHE A 27 -17.87 -18.91 -19.53
CA PHE A 27 -18.61 -19.34 -20.72
C PHE A 27 -18.05 -18.83 -22.05
N ASN A 28 -17.15 -17.83 -22.04
CA ASN A 28 -16.45 -17.38 -23.24
C ASN A 28 -15.03 -16.86 -22.96
N LYS A 29 -14.21 -16.79 -24.02
CA LYS A 29 -12.81 -16.29 -23.96
C LYS A 29 -12.73 -14.84 -23.49
N THR A 30 -13.66 -13.98 -23.88
CA THR A 30 -13.64 -12.55 -23.48
C THR A 30 -13.72 -12.39 -21.97
N ARG A 31 -14.60 -13.13 -21.30
CA ARG A 31 -14.76 -13.12 -19.85
C ARG A 31 -13.56 -13.72 -19.14
N LEU A 32 -13.01 -14.82 -19.65
CA LEU A 32 -11.75 -15.38 -19.14
C LEU A 32 -10.60 -14.36 -19.24
N ASN A 33 -10.48 -13.64 -20.36
CA ASN A 33 -9.44 -12.62 -20.53
C ASN A 33 -9.63 -11.43 -19.58
N ILE A 34 -10.87 -10.99 -19.36
CA ILE A 34 -11.17 -9.94 -18.36
C ILE A 34 -10.79 -10.41 -16.95
N HIS A 35 -11.13 -11.65 -16.60
CA HIS A 35 -10.73 -12.27 -15.33
C HIS A 35 -9.21 -12.31 -15.17
N LYS A 36 -8.49 -12.86 -16.15
CA LYS A 36 -7.02 -12.94 -16.11
C LYS A 36 -6.39 -11.56 -15.93
N LYS A 37 -6.86 -10.55 -16.69
CA LYS A 37 -6.40 -9.16 -16.55
C LYS A 37 -6.81 -8.46 -15.25
N ALA A 38 -7.75 -9.00 -14.49
CA ALA A 38 -8.20 -8.40 -13.24
C ALA A 38 -7.56 -9.06 -12.00
N PHE A 39 -7.31 -10.36 -12.07
CA PHE A 39 -6.93 -11.18 -10.90
C PHE A 39 -5.59 -11.92 -11.05
N HIS A 40 -5.09 -12.06 -12.28
CA HIS A 40 -3.87 -12.80 -12.61
C HIS A 40 -2.86 -11.92 -13.35
N VAL A 41 -2.75 -10.68 -12.88
CA VAL A 41 -1.84 -9.67 -13.41
C VAL A 41 -0.47 -9.93 -12.80
N SER A 42 0.53 -10.22 -13.64
CA SER A 42 1.92 -10.31 -13.18
C SER A 42 2.36 -8.97 -12.59
N LYS A 43 3.32 -8.94 -11.66
CA LYS A 43 3.90 -7.69 -11.17
C LYS A 43 4.49 -6.83 -12.30
N ASP A 44 4.87 -7.46 -13.41
CA ASP A 44 5.38 -6.77 -14.60
C ASP A 44 4.27 -6.08 -15.41
N ASP A 45 3.03 -6.56 -15.32
CA ASP A 45 1.85 -6.00 -15.99
C ASP A 45 1.21 -4.84 -15.22
N TYR A 46 1.77 -4.46 -14.07
CA TYR A 46 1.24 -3.33 -13.32
C TYR A 46 1.48 -2.05 -14.09
N LEU A 47 0.38 -1.31 -14.30
CA LEU A 47 0.38 -0.04 -15.01
C LEU A 47 0.86 1.07 -14.08
N GLU A 48 1.90 1.77 -14.50
CA GLU A 48 2.45 2.91 -13.76
C GLU A 48 1.65 4.19 -14.03
N CYS A 49 1.50 5.02 -13.00
CA CYS A 49 0.94 6.35 -13.17
C CYS A 49 1.96 7.27 -13.83
N ASN A 50 1.54 8.02 -14.85
CA ASN A 50 2.42 8.97 -15.53
C ASN A 50 2.68 10.28 -14.75
N ILE A 51 2.13 10.39 -13.53
CA ILE A 51 2.27 11.57 -12.65
C ILE A 51 3.04 11.21 -11.36
N CYS A 52 3.08 9.92 -10.98
CA CYS A 52 3.83 9.45 -9.80
C CYS A 52 4.23 7.97 -9.95
N ASN A 53 5.14 7.48 -9.13
CA ASN A 53 5.72 6.13 -9.23
C ASN A 53 4.79 4.99 -8.77
N MET A 54 3.48 5.25 -8.68
CA MET A 54 2.51 4.24 -8.23
C MET A 54 2.12 3.30 -9.36
N ARG A 55 2.11 2.01 -9.03
CA ARG A 55 1.81 0.93 -9.96
C ARG A 55 0.50 0.25 -9.60
N TYR A 56 -0.34 -0.03 -10.60
CA TYR A 56 -1.71 -0.50 -10.43
C TYR A 56 -1.97 -1.78 -11.22
N LYS A 57 -2.67 -2.72 -10.58
CA LYS A 57 -3.01 -4.02 -11.19
C LYS A 57 -3.93 -3.93 -12.40
N ASN A 58 -4.69 -2.85 -12.58
CA ASN A 58 -5.56 -2.71 -13.74
C ASN A 58 -5.85 -1.25 -14.09
N GLN A 59 -6.33 -1.03 -15.31
CA GLN A 59 -6.55 0.29 -15.88
C GLN A 59 -7.69 1.06 -15.19
N GLN A 60 -8.70 0.38 -14.64
CA GLN A 60 -9.81 1.06 -13.96
C GLN A 60 -9.33 1.73 -12.67
N VAL A 61 -8.50 1.02 -11.88
CA VAL A 61 -7.92 1.56 -10.65
C VAL A 61 -6.94 2.68 -10.96
N LEU A 62 -6.10 2.54 -11.99
CA LEU A 62 -5.20 3.61 -12.43
C LEU A 62 -5.97 4.88 -12.83
N ARG A 63 -7.05 4.74 -13.62
CA ARG A 63 -7.89 5.88 -14.02
C ARG A 63 -8.54 6.56 -12.82
N TYR A 64 -9.01 5.80 -11.84
CA TYR A 64 -9.56 6.37 -10.61
C TYR A 64 -8.48 7.14 -9.84
N HIS A 65 -7.28 6.58 -9.70
CA HIS A 65 -6.15 7.27 -9.09
C HIS A 65 -5.76 8.55 -9.84
N GLN A 66 -5.72 8.54 -11.18
CA GLN A 66 -5.45 9.73 -11.99
C GLN A 66 -6.49 10.85 -11.75
N LYS A 67 -7.76 10.52 -11.47
CA LYS A 67 -8.74 11.53 -11.05
C LYS A 67 -8.41 12.16 -9.70
N LEU A 68 -7.75 11.42 -8.80
CA LEU A 68 -7.29 11.99 -7.54
C LEU A 68 -6.21 13.04 -7.76
N HIS A 69 -5.34 12.89 -8.76
CA HIS A 69 -4.40 13.96 -9.14
C HIS A 69 -5.12 15.25 -9.59
N ALA A 70 -6.28 15.14 -10.25
CA ALA A 70 -7.05 16.31 -10.65
C ALA A 70 -7.70 17.04 -9.46
N ILE A 71 -8.01 16.33 -8.36
CA ILE A 71 -8.66 16.90 -7.16
C ILE A 71 -7.63 17.30 -6.10
N ARG A 72 -6.56 16.53 -5.99
CA ARG A 72 -5.47 16.63 -5.01
C ARG A 72 -4.16 16.54 -5.79
N ALA A 73 -3.70 17.71 -6.25
CA ALA A 73 -2.63 17.87 -7.23
C ALA A 73 -1.26 17.31 -6.81
N TYR A 74 -1.02 17.12 -5.52
CA TYR A 74 0.30 16.80 -4.99
C TYR A 74 0.36 15.38 -4.43
N CYS A 75 1.04 14.47 -5.11
CA CYS A 75 1.16 13.07 -4.69
C CYS A 75 2.53 12.75 -4.09
N CYS A 76 2.52 11.93 -3.05
CA CYS A 76 3.72 11.36 -2.48
C CYS A 76 4.26 10.25 -3.37
N GLU A 77 5.48 10.41 -3.85
CA GLU A 77 6.16 9.42 -4.70
C GLU A 77 6.50 8.11 -3.96
N PHE A 78 6.58 8.15 -2.62
CA PHE A 78 6.92 6.98 -1.81
C PHE A 78 5.71 6.09 -1.48
N CYS A 79 4.52 6.66 -1.32
CA CYS A 79 3.33 5.90 -0.90
C CYS A 79 2.06 6.18 -1.69
N GLY A 80 2.10 7.09 -2.67
CA GLY A 80 0.97 7.40 -3.55
C GLY A 80 -0.15 8.22 -2.92
N LYS A 81 -0.02 8.68 -1.68
CA LYS A 81 -1.02 9.55 -1.04
C LYS A 81 -1.06 10.92 -1.71
N SER A 82 -2.26 11.37 -2.07
CA SER A 82 -2.52 12.66 -2.72
C SER A 82 -2.96 13.73 -1.71
N TYR A 83 -2.51 14.96 -1.89
CA TYR A 83 -2.77 16.13 -1.05
C TYR A 83 -3.22 17.32 -1.90
N GLU A 84 -4.05 18.17 -1.30
CA GLU A 84 -4.58 19.39 -1.93
C GLU A 84 -3.53 20.49 -2.10
N THR A 85 -2.50 20.53 -1.24
CA THR A 85 -1.43 21.53 -1.29
C THR A 85 -0.05 20.90 -1.16
N ARG A 86 0.98 21.63 -1.63
CA ARG A 86 2.39 21.22 -1.55
C ARG A 86 2.87 21.17 -0.11
N GLU A 87 2.40 22.07 0.75
CA GLU A 87 2.76 22.12 2.18
C GLU A 87 2.28 20.86 2.90
N ARG A 88 1.06 20.39 2.60
CA ARG A 88 0.52 19.16 3.19
C ARG A 88 1.27 17.92 2.69
N LEU A 89 1.65 17.89 1.41
CA LEU A 89 2.52 16.84 0.88
C LEU A 89 3.89 16.86 1.55
N GLY A 90 4.54 18.03 1.65
CA GLY A 90 5.85 18.19 2.26
C GLY A 90 5.83 17.78 3.74
N ALA A 91 4.82 18.21 4.49
CA ALA A 91 4.61 17.76 5.86
C ALA A 91 4.40 16.25 5.93
N HIS A 92 3.65 15.65 5.02
CA HIS A 92 3.50 14.19 4.99
C HIS A 92 4.80 13.46 4.69
N GLN A 93 5.57 13.90 3.68
CA GLN A 93 6.85 13.31 3.32
C GLN A 93 7.84 13.39 4.48
N TYR A 94 7.95 14.56 5.10
CA TYR A 94 8.71 14.75 6.34
C TYR A 94 8.19 13.79 7.42
N ASN A 95 6.88 13.71 7.66
CA ASN A 95 6.28 12.96 8.77
C ASN A 95 6.28 11.45 8.66
N LYS A 96 6.28 10.91 7.45
CA LYS A 96 6.07 9.49 7.19
C LYS A 96 7.21 8.84 6.42
N HIS A 97 8.04 9.65 5.77
CA HIS A 97 9.14 9.20 4.92
C HIS A 97 10.47 9.85 5.30
N ALA A 98 10.54 10.62 6.40
CA ALA A 98 11.83 11.04 6.96
C ALA A 98 12.69 9.81 7.24
N ILE A 99 13.92 9.86 6.73
CA ILE A 99 14.94 8.84 6.93
C ILE A 99 15.40 8.93 8.39
N GLN A 100 15.71 7.80 9.00
CA GLN A 100 16.05 7.70 10.42
C GLN A 100 17.17 8.66 10.85
N ASP A 101 18.13 8.95 9.96
CA ASP A 101 19.24 9.89 10.17
C ASP A 101 18.85 11.37 10.12
N THR A 102 17.63 11.67 9.68
CA THR A 102 17.08 13.03 9.60
C THR A 102 16.10 13.35 10.74
N LEU A 103 15.88 12.40 11.67
CA LEU A 103 14.96 12.55 12.79
C LEU A 103 15.66 13.28 13.96
N PRO A 104 15.29 14.55 14.26
CA PRO A 104 16.03 15.35 15.23
C PRO A 104 15.82 14.93 16.70
N TYR A 105 14.75 14.19 17.01
CA TYR A 105 14.39 13.83 18.38
C TYR A 105 14.69 12.35 18.67
N LYS A 106 15.90 12.07 19.17
CA LYS A 106 16.32 10.71 19.54
C LYS A 106 15.85 10.35 20.95
N CYS A 107 15.48 9.09 21.15
CA CYS A 107 15.20 8.58 22.50
C CYS A 107 16.52 8.45 23.28
N SER A 108 16.53 8.98 24.51
CA SER A 108 17.69 8.91 25.40
C SER A 108 17.69 7.64 26.28
N PHE A 109 16.70 6.75 26.12
CA PHE A 109 16.60 5.55 26.96
C PHE A 109 17.64 4.49 26.52
N PRO A 110 18.38 3.88 27.46
CA PRO A 110 19.37 2.85 27.13
C PRO A 110 18.75 1.71 26.33
N GLN A 111 19.41 1.27 25.26
CA GLN A 111 18.93 0.23 24.32
C GLN A 111 17.67 0.64 23.50
N CYS A 112 17.42 1.94 23.33
CA CYS A 112 16.35 2.42 22.46
C CYS A 112 16.88 3.33 21.34
N ASP A 113 17.05 2.77 20.13
CA ASP A 113 17.52 3.52 18.96
C ASP A 113 16.39 4.24 18.18
N LYS A 114 15.24 4.43 18.84
CA LYS A 114 14.10 5.08 18.20
C LYS A 114 14.32 6.58 18.14
N SER A 115 14.15 7.12 16.94
CA SER A 115 14.18 8.55 16.68
C SER A 115 12.84 9.00 16.13
N PHE A 116 12.50 10.25 16.37
CA PHE A 116 11.21 10.84 16.05
C PHE A 116 11.40 12.20 15.42
N LEU A 117 10.38 12.60 14.67
CA LEU A 117 10.39 13.83 13.92
C LEU A 117 9.95 15.03 14.73
N TYR A 118 9.07 14.80 15.71
CA TYR A 118 8.56 15.82 16.60
C TYR A 118 8.73 15.43 18.07
N ASN A 119 8.96 16.44 18.92
CA ASN A 119 9.12 16.26 20.36
C ASN A 119 7.90 15.58 21.01
N TYR A 120 6.67 15.88 20.57
CA TYR A 120 5.47 15.26 21.16
C TYR A 120 5.41 13.74 20.93
N GLN A 121 5.96 13.26 19.79
CA GLN A 121 6.05 11.83 19.49
C GLN A 121 7.08 11.15 20.39
N LEU A 122 8.24 11.79 20.59
CA LEU A 122 9.25 11.34 21.55
C LEU A 122 8.67 11.28 22.97
N LYS A 123 8.02 12.35 23.45
CA LYS A 123 7.40 12.39 24.78
C LYS A 123 6.36 11.29 24.99
N SER A 124 5.52 11.04 23.98
CA SER A 124 4.56 9.93 24.04
C SER A 124 5.26 8.57 24.06
N HIS A 125 6.34 8.41 23.29
CA HIS A 125 7.14 7.19 23.29
C HIS A 125 7.86 6.95 24.64
N GLU A 126 8.40 7.99 25.27
CA GLU A 126 9.08 7.89 26.57
C GLU A 126 8.15 7.39 27.69
N GLN A 127 6.85 7.67 27.59
CA GLN A 127 5.85 7.11 28.51
C GLN A 127 5.78 5.57 28.43
N CYS A 128 6.10 4.96 27.28
CA CYS A 128 6.17 3.51 27.16
C CYS A 128 7.32 2.89 27.95
N HIS A 129 8.40 3.63 28.22
CA HIS A 129 9.51 3.17 29.06
C HIS A 129 9.17 3.28 30.55
N MET A 130 8.43 4.32 30.93
CA MET A 130 7.95 4.52 32.31
C MET A 130 6.97 3.42 32.75
N ASN A 131 6.16 2.90 31.82
CA ASN A 131 5.24 1.78 32.06
C ASN A 131 5.92 0.40 32.01
N LYS A 132 7.24 0.33 31.78
CA LYS A 132 8.06 -0.90 31.74
C LYS A 132 9.07 -1.00 32.90
N LYS A 133 8.71 -0.58 34.11
CA LYS A 133 9.49 -0.97 35.30
C LYS A 133 9.26 -2.47 35.61
N SER A 134 10.34 -3.27 35.45
CA SER A 134 10.58 -4.69 35.82
C SER A 134 10.31 -5.79 34.78
N PRO A 135 11.13 -6.87 34.73
CA PRO A 135 12.60 -6.89 34.68
C PRO A 135 13.11 -7.96 33.67
N LEU A 136 13.82 -7.58 32.60
CA LEU A 136 14.60 -8.55 31.81
C LEU A 136 15.87 -7.90 31.28
N TYR A 137 16.82 -7.66 32.18
CA TYR A 137 18.24 -7.92 31.94
C TYR A 137 18.97 -7.82 33.29
N ALA A 138 18.76 -8.82 34.14
CA ALA A 138 19.84 -9.23 35.02
C ALA A 138 20.64 -10.28 34.25
N GLN A 139 21.96 -10.10 34.20
CA GLN A 139 23.00 -11.04 33.74
C GLN A 139 23.23 -11.07 32.21
N ARG A 140 24.45 -11.04 31.68
CA ARG A 140 25.79 -11.09 32.29
C ARG A 140 26.83 -10.64 31.25
N ASP A 141 28.00 -10.32 31.76
CA ASP A 141 29.21 -9.72 31.17
C ASP A 141 29.77 -10.37 29.89
N PRO A 142 30.62 -9.65 29.13
CA PRO A 142 31.42 -10.20 28.05
C PRO A 142 32.74 -10.82 28.59
N GLU A 143 32.96 -12.10 28.27
CA GLU A 143 34.29 -12.66 28.00
C GLU A 143 34.49 -12.78 26.49
#